data_AF-A0A660M0V3-F1
#
_entry.id   AF-A0A660M0V3-F1
#
_cell.length_a   1.000
_cell.length_b   1.000
_cell.length_c   1.000
_cell.angle_alpha   90.00
_cell.angle_beta   90.00
_cell.angle_gamma   90.00
#
_symmetry.space_group_name_H-M   'P 1'
#
loop_
_entity.id
_entity.type
_entity.pdbx_description
1 polymer ?
#
loop_
_entity_poly.entity_id
_entity_poly.type
_entity_poly.pdbx_seq_one_letter_code
_entity_poly.pdbx_strand_id
1 'polypeptide(L)'
;PAALFTPPPKVDSQVVILKRYREPVVPHDLQPVFFRLVKAGFSAKRKKLRSSLAGGLQLDKSYIEQLLSRARILPDARAEELSITQWLDLAMLSSVRL
;
A
#
# COMPACT_ATOMS: atom_id res chain seq x y z
N PRO A 1 -18.92 -21.04 9.83
CA PRO A 1 -19.00 -20.72 11.28
C PRO A 1 -18.11 -21.66 12.10
N ALA A 2 -17.50 -21.18 13.18
CA ALA A 2 -16.62 -21.96 14.05
C ALA A 2 -17.29 -23.25 14.57
N ALA A 3 -18.59 -23.19 14.89
CA ALA A 3 -19.38 -24.32 15.38
C ALA A 3 -19.51 -25.49 14.36
N LEU A 4 -19.13 -25.30 13.10
CA LEU A 4 -19.15 -26.34 12.06
C LEU A 4 -17.82 -27.11 11.97
N PHE A 5 -16.85 -26.85 12.85
CA PHE A 5 -15.56 -27.55 12.93
C PHE A 5 -15.47 -28.43 14.19
N THR A 6 -14.58 -29.42 14.19
CA THR A 6 -14.35 -30.31 15.35
C THR A 6 -12.85 -30.46 15.64
N PRO A 7 -12.35 -30.01 16.81
CA PRO A 7 -13.05 -29.15 17.79
C PRO A 7 -13.33 -27.73 17.22
N PRO A 8 -14.29 -26.98 17.78
CA PRO A 8 -14.58 -25.61 17.32
C PRO A 8 -13.42 -24.64 17.62
N PRO A 9 -12.92 -23.85 16.64
CA PRO A 9 -11.93 -22.81 16.87
C PRO A 9 -12.53 -21.56 17.58
N LYS A 10 -11.66 -20.63 18.03
CA LYS A 10 -12.06 -19.37 18.69
C LYS A 10 -12.55 -18.27 17.73
N VAL A 11 -12.41 -18.47 16.43
CA VAL A 11 -12.72 -17.48 15.39
C VAL A 11 -13.46 -18.17 14.25
N ASP A 12 -14.29 -17.41 13.54
CA ASP A 12 -14.97 -17.90 12.34
C ASP A 12 -14.02 -18.08 11.15
N SER A 13 -14.49 -18.83 10.15
CA SER A 13 -13.80 -19.05 8.88
C SER A 13 -14.60 -18.46 7.72
N GLN A 14 -13.88 -17.97 6.71
CA GLN A 14 -14.43 -17.50 5.44
C GLN A 14 -13.63 -18.13 4.29
N VAL A 15 -14.32 -18.56 3.23
CA VAL A 15 -13.67 -19.03 2.00
C VAL A 15 -13.50 -17.85 1.06
N VAL A 16 -12.27 -17.64 0.57
CA VAL A 16 -11.92 -16.62 -0.42
C VAL A 16 -11.39 -17.30 -1.67
N ILE A 17 -11.94 -16.96 -2.83
CA ILE A 17 -11.49 -17.47 -4.13
C ILE A 17 -10.67 -16.39 -4.82
N LEU A 18 -9.36 -16.61 -4.95
CA LEU A 18 -8.47 -15.70 -5.68
C LEU A 18 -8.40 -16.14 -7.14
N LYS A 19 -8.93 -15.31 -8.04
CA LYS A 19 -8.77 -15.50 -9.49
C LYS A 19 -7.54 -14.74 -9.95
N ARG A 20 -6.60 -15.46 -10.54
CA ARG A 20 -5.39 -14.86 -11.11
C ARG A 20 -5.78 -14.03 -12.35
N TYR A 21 -5.35 -12.77 -12.37
CA TYR A 21 -5.43 -11.93 -13.57
C TYR A 21 -4.50 -12.48 -14.66
N ARG A 22 -4.88 -12.29 -15.94
CA ARG A 22 -4.04 -12.68 -17.08
C ARG A 22 -2.70 -11.96 -17.04
N GLU A 23 -2.77 -10.64 -16.87
CA GLU A 23 -1.61 -9.77 -16.69
C GLU A 23 -1.56 -9.23 -15.25
N PRO A 24 -0.36 -8.99 -14.69
CA PRO A 24 -0.23 -8.41 -13.37
C PRO A 24 -0.71 -6.96 -13.37
N VAL A 25 -1.47 -6.56 -12.34
CA VAL A 25 -1.94 -5.17 -12.17
C VAL A 25 -0.76 -4.21 -11.97
N VAL A 26 0.31 -4.68 -11.33
CA VAL A 26 1.57 -3.95 -11.14
C VAL A 26 2.64 -4.59 -12.04
N PRO A 27 3.18 -3.86 -13.03
CA PRO A 27 4.28 -4.33 -13.87
C PRO A 27 5.46 -4.86 -13.06
N HIS A 28 6.10 -5.93 -13.54
CA HIS A 28 7.14 -6.64 -12.79
C HIS A 28 8.33 -5.76 -12.38
N ASP A 29 8.73 -4.83 -13.24
CA ASP A 29 9.78 -3.84 -13.01
C ASP A 29 9.43 -2.83 -11.91
N LEU A 30 8.14 -2.55 -11.72
CA LEU A 30 7.64 -1.63 -10.68
C LEU A 30 7.33 -2.32 -9.35
N GLN A 31 7.22 -3.66 -9.30
CA GLN A 31 6.86 -4.39 -8.08
C GLN A 31 7.79 -4.09 -6.88
N PRO A 32 9.13 -4.04 -7.03
CA PRO A 32 10.02 -3.76 -5.90
C PRO A 32 9.72 -2.40 -5.24
N VAL A 33 9.64 -1.33 -6.05
CA VAL A 33 9.35 0.02 -5.55
C VAL A 33 7.91 0.15 -5.05
N PHE A 34 6.94 -0.48 -5.73
CA PHE A 34 5.54 -0.52 -5.31
C PHE A 34 5.39 -1.14 -3.91
N PHE A 35 5.95 -2.34 -3.68
CA PHE A 35 5.86 -2.99 -2.38
C PHE A 35 6.62 -2.23 -1.29
N ARG A 36 7.74 -1.58 -1.62
CA ARG A 36 8.47 -0.72 -0.69
C ARG A 36 7.61 0.47 -0.25
N LEU A 37 6.94 1.15 -1.20
CA LEU A 37 6.02 2.25 -0.93
C LEU A 37 4.83 1.83 -0.07
N VAL A 38 4.15 0.74 -0.46
CA VAL A 38 3.00 0.21 0.29
C VAL A 38 3.39 -0.14 1.72
N LYS A 39 4.51 -0.86 1.93
CA LYS A 39 5.01 -1.19 3.28
C LYS A 39 5.31 0.07 4.10
N ALA A 40 5.94 1.08 3.51
CA ALA A 40 6.21 2.34 4.20
C ALA A 40 4.91 3.09 4.55
N GLY A 41 3.94 3.12 3.64
CA GLY A 41 2.64 3.74 3.85
C GLY A 41 1.85 3.13 5.01
N PHE A 42 1.82 1.80 5.07
CA PHE A 42 1.12 1.04 6.11
C PHE A 42 1.93 0.83 7.39
N SER A 43 3.13 1.42 7.52
CA SER A 43 3.99 1.27 8.70
C SER A 43 3.38 1.85 9.98
N ALA A 44 2.38 2.73 9.87
CA ALA A 44 1.67 3.30 11.02
C ALA A 44 0.19 3.58 10.70
N LYS A 45 -0.70 2.74 11.24
CA LYS A 45 -2.16 2.73 11.00
C LYS A 45 -2.88 4.09 11.08
N ARG A 46 -2.41 5.03 11.89
CA ARG A 46 -3.12 6.30 12.17
C ARG A 46 -2.38 7.54 11.66
N LYS A 47 -1.18 7.38 11.12
CA LYS A 47 -0.38 8.53 10.64
C LYS A 47 -0.85 8.92 9.24
N LYS A 48 -0.83 10.23 8.97
CA LYS A 48 -0.95 10.78 7.61
C LYS A 48 0.09 10.14 6.70
N LEU A 49 -0.27 9.86 5.46
CA LEU A 49 0.54 9.15 4.47
C LEU A 49 1.91 9.80 4.31
N ARG A 50 1.98 11.13 4.28
CA ARG A 50 3.24 11.87 4.26
C ARG A 50 4.19 11.46 5.39
N SER A 51 3.67 11.35 6.62
CA SER A 51 4.47 10.99 7.79
C SER A 51 4.89 9.52 7.77
N SER A 52 4.02 8.63 7.30
CA SER A 52 4.32 7.20 7.16
C SER A 52 5.38 6.95 6.09
N LEU A 53 5.25 7.56 4.90
CA LEU A 53 6.23 7.44 3.82
C LEU A 53 7.58 8.06 4.19
N ALA A 54 7.60 9.27 4.77
CA ALA A 54 8.84 9.91 5.20
C ALA A 54 9.60 9.05 6.22
N GLY A 55 8.89 8.52 7.23
CA GLY A 55 9.50 7.66 8.25
C GLY A 55 9.91 6.29 7.71
N GLY A 56 9.04 5.65 6.92
CA GLY A 56 9.27 4.30 6.40
C GLY A 56 10.32 4.23 5.28
N LEU A 57 10.52 5.31 4.53
CA LEU A 57 11.54 5.41 3.48
C LEU A 57 12.80 6.14 3.94
N GLN A 58 12.78 6.75 5.14
CA GLN A 58 13.84 7.62 5.65
C GLN A 58 14.15 8.79 4.70
N LEU A 59 13.09 9.48 4.26
CA LEU A 59 13.16 10.60 3.32
C LEU A 59 12.57 11.87 3.91
N ASP A 60 12.98 13.01 3.37
CA ASP A 60 12.45 14.30 3.78
C ASP A 60 10.96 14.44 3.49
N LYS A 61 10.23 14.98 4.47
CA LYS A 61 8.78 15.20 4.34
C LYS A 61 8.42 16.12 3.18
N SER A 62 9.27 17.11 2.87
CA SER A 62 9.06 18.03 1.73
C SER A 62 9.15 17.29 0.39
N TYR A 63 10.09 16.36 0.25
CA TYR A 63 10.18 15.52 -0.96
C TYR A 63 8.94 14.63 -1.10
N ILE A 64 8.49 14.01 0.00
CA ILE A 64 7.27 13.20 0.00
C ILE A 64 6.04 14.05 -0.35
N GLU A 65 5.90 15.27 0.17
CA GLU A 65 4.80 16.18 -0.21
C GLU A 65 4.80 16.50 -1.70
N GLN A 66 5.97 16.77 -2.28
CA GLN A 66 6.10 17.00 -3.72
C GLN A 66 5.70 15.77 -4.52
N LEU A 67 6.13 14.57 -4.10
CA LEU A 67 5.78 13.31 -4.75
C LEU A 67 4.27 13.05 -4.69
N LEU A 68 3.64 13.21 -3.52
CA LEU A 68 2.20 13.04 -3.35
C LEU A 68 1.41 14.07 -4.17
N SER A 69 1.85 15.32 -4.20
CA SER A 69 1.24 16.39 -5.01
C SER A 69 1.28 16.05 -6.52
N ARG A 70 2.43 15.58 -7.03
CA ARG A 70 2.56 15.13 -8.43
C ARG A 70 1.67 13.93 -8.75
N ALA A 71 1.45 13.04 -7.78
CA ALA A 71 0.52 11.92 -7.88
C ALA A 71 -0.95 12.32 -7.67
N ARG A 72 -1.25 13.60 -7.41
CA ARG A 72 -2.59 14.12 -7.08
C ARG A 72 -3.22 13.42 -5.85
N ILE A 73 -2.39 13.13 -4.85
CA ILE A 73 -2.78 12.51 -3.59
C ILE A 73 -2.66 13.55 -2.46
N LEU A 74 -3.69 13.64 -1.63
CA LEU A 74 -3.67 14.54 -0.48
C LEU A 74 -2.62 14.08 0.55
N PRO A 75 -1.72 14.97 1.02
CA PRO A 75 -0.68 14.60 1.98
C PRO A 75 -1.18 14.10 3.33
N ASP A 76 -2.43 14.46 3.68
CA ASP A 76 -3.11 14.06 4.90
C ASP A 76 -3.97 12.81 4.77
N ALA A 77 -4.09 12.25 3.56
CA ALA A 77 -4.69 10.95 3.34
C ALA A 77 -4.02 9.87 4.21
N ARG A 78 -4.70 8.77 4.47
CA ARG A 78 -4.12 7.57 5.09
C ARG A 78 -3.83 6.51 4.04
N ALA A 79 -2.96 5.55 4.36
CA ALA A 79 -2.56 4.52 3.42
C ALA A 79 -3.73 3.65 2.94
N GLU A 80 -4.69 3.37 3.82
CA GLU A 80 -5.92 2.64 3.50
C GLU A 80 -6.88 3.38 2.56
N GLU A 81 -6.71 4.69 2.36
CA GLU A 81 -7.56 5.50 1.48
C GLU A 81 -7.09 5.49 0.02
N LEU A 82 -5.87 4.99 -0.24
CA LEU A 82 -5.30 4.92 -1.58
C LEU A 82 -5.76 3.66 -2.32
N SER A 83 -6.21 3.84 -3.55
CA SER A 83 -6.41 2.77 -4.52
C SER A 83 -5.08 2.16 -5.00
N ILE A 84 -5.12 0.95 -5.56
CA ILE A 84 -3.95 0.30 -6.17
C ILE A 84 -3.36 1.17 -7.28
N THR A 85 -4.19 1.83 -8.08
CA THR A 85 -3.75 2.74 -9.15
C THR A 85 -2.97 3.93 -8.60
N GLN A 86 -3.42 4.54 -7.49
CA GLN A 86 -2.68 5.64 -6.84
C GLN A 86 -1.32 5.17 -6.29
N TRP A 87 -1.25 3.96 -5.74
CA TRP A 87 0.03 3.37 -5.35
C TRP A 87 0.96 3.13 -6.55
N LEU A 88 0.40 2.71 -7.69
CA LEU A 88 1.15 2.53 -8.93
C LEU A 88 1.65 3.86 -9.49
N ASP A 89 0.85 4.93 -9.44
CA ASP A 89 1.26 6.28 -9.84
C ASP A 89 2.44 6.78 -9.00
N LEU A 90 2.44 6.51 -7.69
CA LEU A 90 3.58 6.81 -6.83
C LEU A 90 4.82 5.99 -7.18
N ALA A 91 4.66 4.70 -7.49
CA ALA A 91 5.76 3.85 -7.94
C ALA A 91 6.39 4.38 -9.24
N MET A 92 5.57 4.75 -10.23
CA MET A 92 6.04 5.32 -11.50
C MET A 92 6.78 6.64 -11.32
N LEU A 93 6.31 7.52 -10.42
CA LEU A 93 6.93 8.83 -10.17
C LEU A 93 8.20 8.76 -9.32
N SER A 94 8.40 7.68 -8.57
CA SER A 94 9.52 7.51 -7.64
C SER A 94 10.65 6.62 -8.15
N SER A 95 10.45 5.92 -9.27
CA SER A 95 11.41 4.97 -9.88
C SER A 95 12.79 5.58 -10.22
N VAL A 96 12.91 6.90 -10.25
CA VAL A 96 14.17 7.63 -10.51
C VAL A 96 15.00 7.84 -9.22
N ARG A 97 14.41 7.65 -8.03
CA ARG A 97 15.04 8.01 -6.75
C ARG A 97 14.98 6.93 -5.66
N LEU A 98 14.20 5.87 -5.86
CA LEU A 98 14.02 4.77 -4.89
C LEU A 98 14.56 3.45 -5.43
#